data_AF-A0A835LE77-F1
#
_entry.id   AF-A0A835LE77-F1
#
_cell.length_a   1.000
_cell.length_b   1.000
_cell.length_c   1.000
_cell.angle_alpha   90.00
_cell.angle_beta   90.00
_cell.angle_gamma   90.00
#
_symmetry.space_group_name_H-M   'P 1'
#
loop_
_entity.id
_entity.type
_entity.pdbx_description
1 polymer ?
#
loop_
_entity_poly.entity_id
_entity_poly.type
_entity_poly.pdbx_seq_one_letter_code
_entity_poly.pdbx_strand_id
1 'polypeptide(L)'
;MEQDQRHDVIDLTNLTDSFSHPSSNQQQASSNADVIELDRDSDDSIFDRDLSSDGEYVDIYKNPKQRVAKLKATIKRKFREYDQRMERLEKLKREQIKQKEEKEKERLKKIKQTVREKCRAMRKKRDKCAVCNSIPKETTFGTCPICLDELGDEPMASTICGHVFCIDCIHKYLKHEPKCPTCRKDLKGSKVYHPLYLSQGT
;
A
#
# COMPACT_ATOMS: atom_id res chain seq x y z
N MET A 1 -15.85 48.92 18.28
CA MET A 1 -16.25 48.39 16.96
C MET A 1 -15.99 46.90 16.99
N GLU A 2 -17.02 46.18 17.42
CA GLU A 2 -17.14 44.72 17.32
C GLU A 2 -17.20 44.32 15.86
N GLN A 3 -16.48 43.27 15.47
CA GLN A 3 -16.86 42.41 14.37
C GLN A 3 -16.52 40.96 14.75
N ASP A 4 -17.55 40.28 15.25
CA ASP A 4 -17.71 38.84 15.25
C ASP A 4 -17.64 38.30 13.81
N GLN A 5 -17.00 37.14 13.62
CA GLN A 5 -17.66 35.96 13.05
C GLN A 5 -16.79 34.68 13.04
N ARG A 6 -17.21 33.75 13.92
CA ARG A 6 -17.51 32.32 13.70
C ARG A 6 -16.39 31.40 13.17
N HIS A 7 -15.95 30.52 14.07
CA HIS A 7 -15.17 29.32 13.80
C HIS A 7 -16.13 28.16 13.44
N ASP A 8 -15.90 27.50 12.32
CA ASP A 8 -16.59 26.25 11.95
C ASP A 8 -15.82 25.06 12.52
N VAL A 9 -16.20 24.63 13.72
CA VAL A 9 -15.81 23.33 14.29
C VAL A 9 -16.95 22.34 14.03
N ILE A 10 -16.69 21.33 13.21
CA ILE A 10 -17.62 20.22 12.99
C ILE A 10 -17.39 19.20 14.10
N ASP A 11 -18.34 19.14 15.04
CA ASP A 11 -18.40 18.16 16.12
C ASP A 11 -19.06 16.86 15.62
N LEU A 12 -18.34 15.75 15.72
CA LEU A 12 -18.69 14.45 15.13
C LEU A 12 -19.16 13.41 16.17
N THR A 13 -19.56 13.83 17.37
CA THR A 13 -19.91 12.89 18.46
C THR A 13 -21.39 12.52 18.58
N ASN A 14 -22.21 12.63 17.53
CA ASN A 14 -23.63 12.23 17.64
C ASN A 14 -24.16 11.55 16.38
N LEU A 15 -24.06 10.22 16.30
CA LEU A 15 -24.99 9.32 15.59
C LEU A 15 -24.76 7.85 16.01
N THR A 16 -25.07 7.57 17.27
CA THR A 16 -25.56 6.29 17.80
C THR A 16 -26.93 6.64 18.40
N ASP A 17 -28.03 5.92 18.34
CA ASP A 17 -28.42 4.54 18.02
C ASP A 17 -29.95 4.57 17.90
N SER A 18 -30.59 3.66 17.15
CA SER A 18 -31.93 3.09 17.46
C SER A 18 -32.39 2.00 16.48
N PHE A 19 -32.07 0.75 16.83
CA PHE A 19 -32.89 -0.48 16.81
C PHE A 19 -34.02 -0.68 15.77
N SER A 20 -33.97 -1.77 14.98
CA SER A 20 -34.77 -3.02 15.18
C SER A 20 -34.59 -4.06 14.05
N HIS A 21 -34.48 -5.35 14.44
CA HIS A 21 -34.48 -6.57 13.59
C HIS A 21 -35.88 -6.87 13.01
N PRO A 22 -36.05 -7.67 11.91
CA PRO A 22 -36.08 -9.16 12.01
C PRO A 22 -35.52 -9.98 10.82
N SER A 23 -34.92 -11.12 11.19
CA SER A 23 -35.00 -12.49 10.64
C SER A 23 -34.77 -12.84 9.16
N SER A 24 -33.75 -13.70 8.99
CA SER A 24 -33.69 -14.91 8.14
C SER A 24 -33.61 -14.76 6.62
N ASN A 25 -32.41 -15.01 6.06
CA ASN A 25 -32.25 -16.19 5.22
C ASN A 25 -30.78 -16.64 5.09
N GLN A 26 -30.61 -17.95 5.13
CA GLN A 26 -29.41 -18.78 5.03
C GLN A 26 -28.71 -18.65 3.66
N GLN A 27 -27.36 -18.62 3.62
CA GLN A 27 -26.41 -19.63 3.06
C GLN A 27 -25.48 -18.84 2.11
N GLN A 28 -24.16 -19.01 1.95
CA GLN A 28 -23.10 -19.90 2.44
C GLN A 28 -21.78 -19.10 2.29
N ALA A 29 -20.86 -19.21 3.25
CA ALA A 29 -19.45 -18.90 3.00
C ALA A 29 -18.59 -19.90 3.79
N SER A 30 -17.91 -20.74 3.03
CA SER A 30 -17.08 -21.85 3.47
C SER A 30 -15.71 -21.40 3.98
N SER A 31 -15.30 -22.06 5.07
CA SER A 31 -13.95 -22.55 5.37
C SER A 31 -12.80 -21.54 5.46
N ASN A 32 -12.54 -21.12 6.71
CA ASN A 32 -11.25 -21.28 7.41
C ASN A 32 -11.08 -20.14 8.42
N ALA A 33 -11.96 -20.15 9.43
CA ALA A 33 -11.58 -19.59 10.72
C ALA A 33 -10.88 -20.73 11.45
N ASP A 34 -9.55 -20.65 11.56
CA ASP A 34 -8.83 -21.42 12.57
C ASP A 34 -9.43 -21.00 13.91
N VAL A 35 -10.36 -21.84 14.37
CA VAL A 35 -10.85 -21.83 15.74
C VAL A 35 -9.60 -21.95 16.58
N ILE A 36 -9.24 -20.89 17.29
CA ILE A 36 -8.36 -21.04 18.43
C ILE A 36 -9.20 -21.86 19.40
N GLU A 37 -9.03 -23.18 19.33
CA GLU A 37 -9.32 -24.08 20.43
C GLU A 37 -8.51 -23.53 21.59
N LEU A 38 -9.16 -22.66 22.38
CA LEU A 38 -8.73 -22.46 23.74
C LEU A 38 -9.02 -23.79 24.38
N ASP A 39 -7.96 -24.59 24.54
CA ASP A 39 -7.97 -25.79 25.37
C ASP A 39 -8.64 -25.41 26.69
N ARG A 40 -9.93 -25.75 26.82
CA ARG A 40 -10.71 -25.62 28.05
C ARG A 40 -10.37 -26.75 29.03
N ASP A 41 -9.42 -27.61 28.66
CA ASP A 41 -8.89 -28.71 29.45
C ASP A 41 -7.51 -28.34 29.98
N SER A 42 -7.49 -27.38 30.89
CA SER A 42 -6.49 -27.36 31.95
C SER A 42 -7.20 -26.85 33.18
N ASP A 43 -7.80 -27.80 33.86
CA ASP A 43 -8.16 -27.74 35.27
C ASP A 43 -6.88 -27.46 36.08
N ASP A 44 -6.36 -26.25 35.98
CA ASP A 44 -5.50 -25.65 37.00
C ASP A 44 -6.45 -24.96 37.98
N SER A 45 -7.34 -25.75 38.60
CA SER A 45 -8.01 -25.31 39.81
C SER A 45 -6.91 -24.97 40.81
N ILE A 46 -6.80 -23.69 41.15
CA ILE A 46 -5.89 -23.23 42.20
C ILE A 46 -6.33 -23.74 43.60
N PHE A 47 -7.49 -24.41 43.63
CA PHE A 47 -8.09 -25.10 44.76
C PHE A 47 -8.59 -26.48 44.30
N ASP A 48 -7.83 -27.53 44.58
CA ASP A 48 -8.35 -28.90 44.55
C ASP A 48 -9.48 -28.99 45.59
N ARG A 49 -10.72 -29.18 45.13
CA ARG A 49 -11.88 -29.39 46.01
C ARG A 49 -12.08 -30.89 46.20
N ASP A 50 -11.16 -31.51 46.93
CA ASP A 50 -11.34 -32.89 47.39
C ASP A 50 -12.12 -32.88 48.72
N LEU A 51 -13.45 -33.04 48.62
CA LEU A 51 -14.28 -33.39 49.77
C LEU A 51 -14.06 -34.88 50.10
N SER A 52 -13.19 -35.15 51.08
CA SER A 52 -13.15 -36.45 51.76
C SER A 52 -14.24 -36.47 52.85
N SER A 53 -14.98 -37.57 52.95
CA SER A 53 -16.21 -37.76 53.74
C SER A 53 -16.15 -37.49 55.25
N ASP A 54 -14.99 -37.07 55.79
CA ASP A 54 -14.74 -37.07 57.24
C ASP A 54 -14.54 -35.66 57.82
N GLY A 55 -14.63 -34.60 57.00
CA GLY A 55 -14.74 -33.23 57.50
C GLY A 55 -13.49 -32.66 58.19
N GLU A 56 -12.33 -33.31 58.13
CA GLU A 56 -11.06 -32.72 58.58
C GLU A 56 -10.34 -32.02 57.43
N TYR A 57 -10.20 -30.70 57.58
CA TYR A 57 -9.41 -29.81 56.72
C TYR A 57 -7.93 -30.15 56.88
N VAL A 58 -7.40 -31.03 56.03
CA VAL A 58 -5.96 -31.30 55.96
C VAL A 58 -5.35 -30.37 54.91
N ASP A 59 -4.52 -29.44 55.36
CA ASP A 59 -3.83 -28.46 54.54
C ASP A 59 -2.76 -29.16 53.69
N ILE A 60 -3.08 -29.56 52.45
CA ILE A 60 -2.19 -30.38 51.58
C ILE A 60 -0.94 -29.60 51.11
N TYR A 61 -0.77 -28.33 51.46
CA TYR A 61 0.43 -27.58 51.10
C TYR A 61 1.57 -27.77 52.10
N LYS A 62 2.26 -28.90 51.98
CA LYS A 62 3.39 -29.31 52.84
C LYS A 62 4.60 -28.34 52.88
N ASN A 63 4.69 -27.27 52.06
CA ASN A 63 5.70 -26.20 52.27
C ASN A 63 5.40 -24.89 51.49
N PRO A 64 5.26 -23.72 52.16
CA PRO A 64 5.03 -22.42 51.53
C PRO A 64 6.07 -22.02 50.47
N LYS A 65 7.34 -22.41 50.65
CA LYS A 65 8.43 -22.09 49.70
C LYS A 65 8.24 -22.78 48.35
N GLN A 66 7.71 -24.01 48.36
CA GLN A 66 7.47 -24.79 47.14
C GLN A 66 6.30 -24.23 46.33
N ARG A 67 5.25 -23.70 46.99
CA ARG A 67 4.13 -23.00 46.32
C ARG A 67 4.62 -21.80 45.52
N VAL A 68 5.40 -20.94 46.17
CA VAL A 68 5.93 -19.73 45.54
C VAL A 68 6.85 -20.08 44.38
N ALA A 69 7.66 -21.14 44.50
CA ALA A 69 8.53 -21.62 43.42
C ALA A 69 7.72 -22.11 42.21
N LYS A 70 6.67 -22.92 42.43
CA LYS A 70 5.77 -23.37 41.36
C LYS A 70 5.04 -22.21 40.68
N LEU A 71 4.47 -21.29 41.46
CA LEU A 71 3.77 -20.12 40.92
C LEU A 71 4.70 -19.24 40.08
N LYS A 72 5.92 -18.96 40.56
CA LYS A 72 6.95 -18.22 39.80
C LYS A 72 7.31 -18.93 38.49
N ALA A 73 7.43 -20.25 38.51
CA ALA A 73 7.72 -21.03 37.30
C ALA A 73 6.57 -20.95 36.28
N THR A 74 5.32 -21.04 36.74
CA THR A 74 4.12 -20.89 35.91
C THR A 74 4.03 -19.51 35.29
N ILE A 75 4.22 -18.45 36.08
CA ILE A 75 4.22 -17.06 35.59
C ILE A 75 5.32 -16.87 34.54
N LYS A 76 6.56 -17.33 34.82
CA LYS A 76 7.68 -17.23 33.88
C LYS A 76 7.40 -17.98 32.57
N ARG A 77 6.73 -19.13 32.62
CA ARG A 77 6.30 -19.89 31.44
C ARG A 77 5.27 -19.09 30.63
N LYS A 78 4.24 -18.55 31.29
CA LYS A 78 3.18 -17.77 30.64
C LYS A 78 3.72 -16.50 29.96
N PHE A 79 4.68 -15.81 30.58
CA PHE A 79 5.35 -14.68 29.92
C PHE A 79 6.10 -15.11 28.66
N ARG A 80 6.85 -16.22 28.68
CA ARG A 80 7.51 -16.74 27.47
C ARG A 80 6.51 -17.13 26.37
N GLU A 81 5.41 -17.78 26.74
CA GLU A 81 4.33 -18.13 25.79
C GLU A 81 3.72 -16.87 25.15
N TYR A 82 3.51 -15.81 25.95
CA TYR A 82 3.04 -14.53 25.47
C TYR A 82 4.04 -13.87 24.52
N ASP A 83 5.32 -13.81 24.88
CA ASP A 83 6.37 -13.22 24.03
C ASP A 83 6.47 -13.94 22.68
N GLN A 84 6.48 -15.27 22.68
CA GLN A 84 6.47 -16.08 21.45
C GLN A 84 5.20 -15.88 20.61
N ARG A 85 4.04 -15.69 21.26
CA ARG A 85 2.80 -15.36 20.55
C ARG A 85 2.88 -13.98 19.91
N MET A 86 3.41 -13.00 20.62
CA MET A 86 3.57 -11.63 20.11
C MET A 86 4.54 -11.57 18.93
N GLU A 87 5.68 -12.26 19.01
CA GLU A 87 6.63 -12.36 17.91
C GLU A 87 6.01 -12.98 16.65
N ARG A 88 5.22 -14.06 16.81
CA ARG A 88 4.45 -14.65 15.70
C ARG A 88 3.47 -13.67 15.07
N LEU A 89 2.72 -12.93 15.90
CA LEU A 89 1.77 -11.93 15.42
C LEU A 89 2.46 -10.78 14.67
N GLU A 90 3.61 -10.32 15.15
CA GLU A 90 4.40 -9.30 14.45
C GLU A 90 4.91 -9.81 13.10
N LYS A 91 5.40 -11.05 13.04
CA LYS A 91 5.84 -11.67 11.79
C LYS A 91 4.70 -11.72 10.76
N LEU A 92 3.52 -12.19 11.17
CA LEU A 92 2.32 -12.21 10.33
C LEU A 92 1.92 -10.81 9.85
N LYS A 93 1.92 -9.81 10.74
CA LYS A 93 1.64 -8.42 10.37
C LYS A 93 2.63 -7.91 9.31
N ARG A 94 3.93 -8.18 9.47
CA ARG A 94 4.97 -7.79 8.49
C ARG A 94 4.75 -8.47 7.14
N GLU A 95 4.42 -9.75 7.12
CA GLU A 95 4.12 -10.48 5.89
C GLU A 95 2.87 -9.93 5.18
N GLN A 96 1.80 -9.62 5.92
CA GLN A 96 0.62 -9.00 5.36
C GLN A 96 0.91 -7.62 4.74
N ILE A 97 1.73 -6.79 5.40
CA ILE A 97 2.14 -5.49 4.87
C ILE A 97 2.90 -5.69 3.55
N LYS A 98 3.90 -6.58 3.52
CA LYS A 98 4.67 -6.89 2.30
C LYS A 98 3.76 -7.35 1.16
N GLN A 99 2.82 -8.25 1.44
CA GLN A 99 1.87 -8.72 0.42
C GLN A 99 0.95 -7.61 -0.09
N LYS A 100 0.51 -6.70 0.78
CA LYS A 100 -0.30 -5.54 0.37
C LYS A 100 0.49 -4.60 -0.55
N GLU A 101 1.72 -4.27 -0.18
CA GLU A 101 2.61 -3.43 -1.00
C GLU A 101 2.90 -4.05 -2.37
N GLU A 102 3.17 -5.35 -2.42
CA GLU A 102 3.42 -6.06 -3.67
C GLU A 102 2.19 -6.09 -4.58
N LYS A 103 1.01 -6.39 -4.02
CA LYS A 103 -0.27 -6.34 -4.75
C LYS A 103 -0.57 -4.93 -5.26
N GLU A 104 -0.26 -3.89 -4.48
CA GLU A 104 -0.45 -2.51 -4.89
C GLU A 104 0.50 -2.12 -6.03
N LYS A 105 1.79 -2.48 -5.94
CA LYS A 105 2.76 -2.29 -7.03
C LYS A 105 2.31 -2.97 -8.31
N GLU A 106 1.79 -4.18 -8.22
CA GLU A 106 1.26 -4.91 -9.38
C GLU A 106 0.02 -4.24 -9.98
N ARG A 107 -0.90 -3.74 -9.15
CA ARG A 107 -2.05 -2.93 -9.61
C ARG A 107 -1.59 -1.67 -10.35
N LEU A 108 -0.63 -0.94 -9.81
CA LEU A 108 -0.06 0.26 -10.43
C LEU A 108 0.59 -0.04 -11.79
N LYS A 109 1.31 -1.16 -11.93
CA LYS A 109 1.88 -1.59 -13.22
C LYS A 109 0.78 -1.86 -14.25
N LYS A 110 -0.27 -2.59 -13.88
CA LYS A 110 -1.43 -2.87 -14.75
C LYS A 110 -2.13 -1.57 -15.17
N ILE A 111 -2.38 -0.65 -14.24
CA ILE A 111 -2.98 0.66 -14.57
C ILE A 111 -2.11 1.40 -15.59
N LYS A 112 -0.80 1.54 -15.34
CA LYS A 112 0.12 2.22 -16.28
C LYS A 112 0.12 1.57 -17.67
N GLN A 113 0.10 0.24 -17.73
CA GLN A 113 0.04 -0.49 -19.00
C GLN A 113 -1.29 -0.23 -19.74
N THR A 114 -2.43 -0.31 -19.05
CA THR A 114 -3.74 -0.08 -19.68
C THR A 114 -3.88 1.35 -20.19
N VAL A 115 -3.36 2.35 -19.47
CA VAL A 115 -3.32 3.74 -19.93
C VAL A 115 -2.49 3.84 -21.22
N ARG A 116 -1.29 3.26 -21.24
CA ARG A 116 -0.42 3.26 -22.43
C ARG A 116 -1.09 2.60 -23.64
N GLU A 117 -1.77 1.47 -23.43
CA GLU A 117 -2.50 0.76 -24.49
C GLU A 117 -3.71 1.55 -24.99
N LYS A 118 -4.49 2.17 -24.10
CA LYS A 118 -5.60 3.05 -24.47
C LYS A 118 -5.12 4.27 -25.26
N CYS A 119 -4.04 4.93 -24.83
CA CYS A 119 -3.43 6.03 -25.58
C CYS A 119 -3.00 5.58 -26.99
N ARG A 120 -2.38 4.41 -27.12
CA ARG A 120 -2.01 3.83 -28.44
C ARG A 120 -3.22 3.53 -29.31
N ALA A 121 -4.28 2.97 -28.74
CA ALA A 121 -5.52 2.65 -29.48
C ALA A 121 -6.23 3.92 -29.97
N MET A 122 -6.28 4.97 -29.14
CA MET A 122 -6.81 6.27 -29.52
C MET A 122 -6.04 6.86 -30.71
N ARG A 123 -4.69 6.78 -30.71
CA ARG A 123 -3.86 7.21 -31.85
C ARG A 123 -4.17 6.40 -33.13
N LYS A 124 -4.23 5.07 -33.04
CA LYS A 124 -4.58 4.22 -34.20
C LYS A 124 -5.96 4.54 -34.80
N LYS A 125 -6.90 5.02 -33.99
CA LYS A 125 -8.22 5.46 -34.46
C LYS A 125 -8.12 6.82 -35.18
N ARG A 126 -7.31 7.75 -34.68
CA ARG A 126 -6.98 9.03 -35.34
C ARG A 126 -6.31 8.78 -36.70
N ASP A 127 -5.31 7.90 -36.76
CA ASP A 127 -4.55 7.63 -37.98
C ASP A 127 -5.35 6.90 -39.08
N LYS A 128 -6.51 6.30 -38.74
CA LYS A 128 -7.43 5.69 -39.72
C LYS A 128 -8.49 6.64 -40.25
N CYS A 129 -8.68 7.81 -39.64
CA CYS A 129 -9.68 8.74 -40.08
C CYS A 129 -9.16 9.55 -41.29
N ALA A 130 -9.75 9.30 -42.45
CA ALA A 130 -9.37 9.94 -43.71
C ALA A 130 -9.52 11.48 -43.69
N VAL A 131 -10.42 12.01 -42.86
CA VAL A 131 -10.74 13.45 -42.76
C VAL A 131 -9.71 14.23 -41.94
N CYS A 132 -9.14 13.64 -40.88
CA CYS A 132 -8.08 14.32 -40.11
C CYS A 132 -6.67 14.03 -40.64
N ASN A 133 -6.50 13.01 -41.51
CA ASN A 133 -5.23 12.75 -42.19
C ASN A 133 -4.99 13.61 -43.44
N SER A 134 -6.03 14.24 -44.00
CA SER A 134 -5.92 15.16 -45.14
C SER A 134 -5.61 16.60 -44.73
N ILE A 135 -5.62 16.90 -43.43
CA ILE A 135 -5.15 18.17 -42.88
C ILE A 135 -3.62 18.07 -42.78
N PRO A 136 -2.85 18.98 -43.41
CA PRO A 136 -1.41 19.04 -43.18
C PRO A 136 -1.14 19.12 -41.67
N LYS A 137 -0.48 18.11 -41.10
CA LYS A 137 -0.04 18.11 -39.70
C LYS A 137 1.12 19.10 -39.58
N GLU A 138 0.85 20.40 -39.59
CA GLU A 138 1.88 21.45 -39.57
C GLU A 138 2.55 21.64 -38.21
N THR A 139 2.33 20.72 -37.26
CA THR A 139 3.00 20.71 -35.96
C THR A 139 3.53 19.32 -35.61
N THR A 140 4.31 18.70 -36.50
CA THR A 140 5.14 17.57 -36.08
C THR A 140 6.48 18.13 -35.59
N PHE A 141 6.75 18.05 -34.28
CA PHE A 141 8.04 18.48 -33.69
C PHE A 141 9.17 17.49 -33.99
N GLY A 142 8.96 16.58 -34.96
CA GLY A 142 9.84 15.47 -35.30
C GLY A 142 9.59 14.21 -34.46
N THR A 143 10.58 13.32 -34.45
CA THR A 143 10.60 12.10 -33.63
C THR A 143 11.73 12.18 -32.60
N CYS A 144 11.55 11.50 -31.47
CA CYS A 144 12.57 11.43 -30.44
C CYS A 144 13.74 10.59 -30.95
N PRO A 145 14.98 11.09 -31.02
CA PRO A 145 16.10 10.35 -31.59
C PRO A 145 16.56 9.15 -30.74
N ILE A 146 16.00 8.95 -29.54
CA ILE A 146 16.33 7.82 -28.65
C ILE A 146 15.34 6.68 -28.81
N CYS A 147 14.03 6.95 -28.76
CA CYS A 147 12.98 5.92 -28.86
C CYS A 147 12.28 5.86 -30.21
N LEU A 148 12.52 6.85 -31.08
CA LEU A 148 11.91 7.02 -32.40
C LEU A 148 10.39 7.26 -32.39
N ASP A 149 9.80 7.53 -31.22
CA ASP A 149 8.39 7.91 -31.09
C ASP A 149 8.18 9.40 -31.47
N GLU A 150 6.98 9.74 -31.95
CA GLU A 150 6.60 11.11 -32.32
C GLU A 150 6.64 12.08 -31.12
N LEU A 151 7.28 13.23 -31.33
CA LEU A 151 7.37 14.33 -30.38
C LEU A 151 6.12 15.21 -30.48
N GLY A 152 5.32 15.27 -29.41
CA GLY A 152 4.09 16.06 -29.35
C GLY A 152 2.97 15.42 -28.53
N ASP A 153 2.93 14.07 -28.48
CA ASP A 153 1.93 13.34 -27.70
C ASP A 153 2.41 12.99 -26.27
N GLU A 154 3.73 12.98 -26.03
CA GLU A 154 4.34 12.78 -24.71
C GLU A 154 5.08 14.06 -24.28
N PRO A 155 5.24 14.30 -22.96
CA PRO A 155 5.93 15.48 -22.49
C PRO A 155 7.37 15.46 -22.98
N MET A 156 7.78 16.58 -23.60
CA MET A 156 9.07 16.74 -24.24
C MET A 156 9.97 17.62 -23.37
N ALA A 157 11.26 17.48 -23.55
CA ALA A 157 12.24 18.35 -22.94
C ALA A 157 13.30 18.77 -23.95
N SER A 158 13.75 20.01 -23.82
CA SER A 158 14.94 20.50 -24.48
C SER A 158 16.11 20.49 -23.50
N THR A 159 17.26 20.03 -23.97
CA THR A 159 18.54 20.18 -23.26
C THR A 159 19.04 21.61 -23.37
N ILE A 160 19.96 22.04 -22.50
CA ILE A 160 20.59 23.39 -22.59
C ILE A 160 21.29 23.67 -23.94
N CYS A 161 21.60 22.62 -24.70
CA CYS A 161 22.20 22.73 -26.02
C CYS A 161 21.19 22.82 -27.17
N GLY A 162 19.88 22.79 -26.88
CA GLY A 162 18.80 22.97 -27.84
C GLY A 162 18.24 21.70 -28.47
N HIS A 163 18.78 20.52 -28.15
CA HIS A 163 18.25 19.25 -28.67
C HIS A 163 17.06 18.76 -27.86
N VAL A 164 16.01 18.30 -28.56
CA VAL A 164 14.71 17.92 -28.01
C VAL A 164 14.53 16.40 -27.97
N PHE A 165 13.99 15.89 -26.86
CA PHE A 165 13.75 14.47 -26.62
C PHE A 165 12.47 14.27 -25.81
N CYS A 166 11.98 13.04 -25.73
CA CYS A 166 10.98 12.65 -24.74
C CYS A 166 11.57 12.76 -23.32
N ILE A 167 10.81 13.23 -22.31
CA ILE A 167 11.33 13.42 -20.94
C ILE A 167 11.91 12.11 -20.39
N ASP A 168 11.21 11.00 -20.58
CA ASP A 168 11.66 9.68 -20.12
C ASP A 168 13.00 9.27 -20.73
N CYS A 169 13.20 9.61 -22.00
CA CYS A 169 14.37 9.24 -22.79
C CYS A 169 15.60 10.01 -22.30
N ILE A 170 15.50 11.34 -22.22
CA ILE A 170 16.63 12.17 -21.79
C ILE A 170 16.94 11.95 -20.31
N HIS A 171 15.92 11.77 -19.47
CA HIS A 171 16.12 11.49 -18.05
C HIS A 171 16.83 10.14 -17.81
N LYS A 172 16.52 9.11 -18.60
CA LYS A 172 17.23 7.82 -18.52
C LYS A 172 18.65 7.92 -19.07
N TYR A 173 18.85 8.57 -20.21
CA TYR A 173 20.17 8.70 -20.83
C TYR A 173 21.17 9.41 -19.91
N LEU A 174 20.76 10.53 -19.30
CA LEU A 174 21.62 11.34 -18.43
C LEU A 174 22.06 10.65 -17.15
N LYS A 175 21.38 9.57 -16.74
CA LYS A 175 21.83 8.72 -15.61
C LYS A 175 23.08 7.92 -15.97
N HIS A 176 23.30 7.65 -17.26
CA HIS A 176 24.44 6.88 -17.75
C HIS A 176 25.54 7.79 -18.28
N GLU A 177 25.18 8.79 -19.08
CA GLU A 177 26.16 9.71 -19.67
C GLU A 177 25.68 11.17 -19.58
N PRO A 178 26.42 12.06 -18.89
CA PRO A 178 26.06 13.47 -18.72
C PRO A 178 26.43 14.30 -19.97
N LYS A 179 26.05 13.82 -21.14
CA LYS A 179 26.27 14.47 -22.45
C LYS A 179 25.00 14.44 -23.28
N CYS A 180 24.89 15.39 -24.21
CA CYS A 180 23.79 15.37 -25.16
C CYS A 180 23.89 14.16 -26.10
N PRO A 181 22.83 13.35 -26.27
CA PRO A 181 22.82 12.22 -27.21
C PRO A 181 23.07 12.62 -28.67
N THR A 182 22.73 13.86 -29.03
CA THR A 182 22.82 14.35 -30.42
C THR A 182 24.15 15.04 -30.70
N CYS A 183 24.54 16.04 -29.91
CA CYS A 183 25.75 16.83 -30.17
C CYS A 183 26.92 16.54 -29.23
N ARG A 184 26.75 15.61 -28.27
CA ARG A 184 27.76 15.21 -27.29
C ARG A 184 28.29 16.34 -26.40
N LYS A 185 27.64 17.51 -26.39
CA LYS A 185 27.98 18.62 -25.49
C LYS A 185 27.80 18.18 -24.04
N ASP A 186 28.75 18.54 -23.19
CA ASP A 186 28.68 18.28 -21.75
C ASP A 186 27.47 18.97 -21.13
N LEU A 187 26.71 18.20 -20.37
CA LEU A 187 25.45 18.59 -19.77
C LEU A 187 25.61 18.56 -18.24
N LYS A 188 26.20 19.63 -17.68
CA LYS A 188 26.57 19.74 -16.25
C LYS A 188 25.68 20.76 -15.53
N GLY A 189 25.24 20.42 -14.31
CA GLY A 189 24.47 21.32 -13.43
C GLY A 189 23.17 20.70 -12.91
N SER A 190 22.43 21.46 -12.09
CA SER A 190 21.17 21.02 -11.46
C SER A 190 19.97 21.02 -12.43
N LYS A 191 20.03 21.78 -13.53
CA LYS A 191 18.99 21.88 -14.56
C LYS A 191 19.58 21.59 -15.94
N VAL A 192 19.75 20.31 -16.24
CA VAL A 192 20.37 19.83 -17.50
C VAL A 192 19.43 19.95 -18.70
N TYR A 193 18.14 19.79 -18.46
CA TYR A 193 17.08 19.93 -19.45
C TYR A 193 15.88 20.62 -18.80
N HIS A 194 15.02 21.20 -19.63
CA HIS A 194 13.76 21.79 -19.20
C HIS A 194 12.59 21.20 -19.99
N PRO A 195 11.43 20.97 -19.35
CA PRO A 195 10.23 20.58 -20.07
C PRO A 195 9.81 21.66 -21.07
N LEU A 196 9.23 21.22 -22.18
CA LEU A 196 8.59 22.07 -23.17
C LEU A 196 7.07 21.91 -23.05
N TYR A 197 6.38 23.01 -22.82
CA TYR A 197 4.92 23.08 -22.82
C TYR A 197 4.49 23.91 -24.02
N LEU A 198 4.31 23.23 -25.14
CA LEU A 198 3.85 23.87 -26.37
C LEU A 198 2.33 23.85 -26.34
N SER A 199 1.70 25.04 -26.28
CA SER A 199 0.26 25.16 -26.49
C SER A 199 0.00 24.76 -27.94
N GLN A 200 -0.51 23.56 -28.16
CA GLN A 200 -0.91 23.15 -29.50
C GLN A 200 -1.99 24.13 -29.97
N GLY A 201 -1.67 24.88 -31.04
CA GLY A 201 -2.65 25.67 -31.77
C GLY A 201 -3.68 24.72 -32.35
N THR A 202 -4.94 25.12 -32.20
CA THR A 202 -6.17 24.50 -32.70
C THR A 202 -6.05 23.83 -34.06
#